data_AF-A0A7W0F6V6-F1
#
_entry.id   AF-A0A7W0F6V6-F1
#
_cell.length_a   1.000
_cell.length_b   1.000
_cell.length_c   1.000
_cell.angle_alpha   90.00
_cell.angle_beta   90.00
_cell.angle_gamma   90.00
#
_symmetry.space_group_name_H-M   'P 1'
#
loop_
_entity.id
_entity.type
_entity.pdbx_description
1 polymer ?
#
loop_
_entity_poly.entity_id
_entity_poly.type
_entity_poly.pdbx_seq_one_letter_code
_entity_poly.pdbx_strand_id
1 'polypeptide(L)'
;MKQYLDRLSEIYRAIDRAYSEALRHYNFSCDGCPDNCCVTKFHHHTLVEELYLAEGFKKLDEAELGAIILRAQNVAETHNSSSEDIRIMCPLNENGLCVLYEFRPMICRIHGVP
;
A
#
# COMPACT_ATOMS: atom_id res chain seq x y z
N MET A 1 -1.12 11.85 19.50
CA MET A 1 -0.79 11.08 18.28
C MET A 1 -1.76 9.91 18.06
N LYS A 2 -1.92 8.99 19.02
CA LYS A 2 -2.86 7.86 18.93
C LYS A 2 -4.28 8.22 18.43
N GLN A 3 -4.89 9.26 18.99
CA GLN A 3 -6.22 9.72 18.58
C GLN A 3 -6.33 10.08 17.08
N TYR A 4 -5.27 10.63 16.47
CA TYR A 4 -5.26 10.97 15.05
C TYR A 4 -5.17 9.72 14.17
N LEU A 5 -4.39 8.72 14.60
CA LEU A 5 -4.28 7.44 13.90
C LEU A 5 -5.56 6.62 14.02
N ASP A 6 -6.21 6.64 15.19
CA ASP A 6 -7.51 6.00 15.40
C ASP A 6 -8.57 6.60 14.45
N ARG A 7 -8.65 7.93 14.39
CA ARG A 7 -9.57 8.63 13.48
C ARG A 7 -9.23 8.41 12.00
N LEU A 8 -7.95 8.33 11.65
CA LEU A 8 -7.53 8.00 10.28
C LEU A 8 -7.96 6.57 9.90
N SER A 9 -7.81 5.61 10.82
CA SER A 9 -8.28 4.24 10.62
C SER A 9 -9.79 4.17 10.36
N GLU A 10 -10.59 4.95 11.09
CA GLU A 10 -12.04 5.05 10.85
C GLU A 10 -12.37 5.56 9.44
N ILE A 11 -11.67 6.61 8.99
CA ILE A 11 -11.81 7.16 7.63
C ILE A 11 -11.41 6.11 6.60
N TYR A 12 -10.29 5.42 6.79
CA TYR A 12 -9.81 4.40 5.87
C TYR A 12 -10.75 3.20 5.79
N ARG A 13 -11.33 2.76 6.90
CA ARG A 13 -12.36 1.72 6.90
C ARG A 13 -13.63 2.17 6.17
N ALA A 14 -13.99 3.46 6.24
CA ALA A 14 -15.09 4.00 5.46
C ALA A 14 -14.79 3.99 3.95
N ILE A 15 -13.57 4.36 3.56
CA ILE A 15 -13.09 4.26 2.17
C ILE A 15 -13.11 2.80 1.69
N ASP A 16 -12.58 1.86 2.47
CA ASP A 16 -12.56 0.44 2.08
C ASP A 16 -13.98 -0.12 1.88
N ARG A 17 -14.94 0.29 2.71
CA ARG A 17 -16.35 -0.09 2.54
C ARG A 17 -16.93 0.45 1.24
N ALA A 18 -16.75 1.74 0.96
CA ALA A 18 -17.21 2.37 -0.27
C ALA A 18 -16.54 1.76 -1.52
N TYR A 19 -15.24 1.46 -1.44
CA TYR A 19 -14.50 0.78 -2.51
C TYR A 19 -15.04 -0.63 -2.75
N SER A 20 -15.31 -1.38 -1.69
CA SER A 20 -15.90 -2.73 -1.78
C SER A 20 -17.32 -2.70 -2.37
N GLU A 21 -18.11 -1.67 -2.07
CA GLU A 21 -19.41 -1.45 -2.69
C GLU A 21 -19.29 -1.18 -4.18
N ALA A 22 -18.35 -0.33 -4.60
CA ALA A 22 -18.08 -0.04 -6.00
C ALA A 22 -17.62 -1.30 -6.76
N LEU A 23 -16.67 -2.07 -6.20
CA LEU A 23 -16.22 -3.34 -6.79
C LEU A 23 -17.38 -4.30 -7.03
N ARG A 24 -18.27 -4.46 -6.04
CA ARG A 24 -19.47 -5.30 -6.17
C ARG A 24 -20.42 -4.78 -7.25
N HIS A 25 -20.62 -3.47 -7.33
CA HIS A 25 -21.50 -2.86 -8.33
C HIS A 25 -21.02 -3.12 -9.76
N TYR A 26 -19.71 -3.03 -9.99
CA TYR A 26 -19.10 -3.26 -11.32
C TYR A 26 -18.64 -4.70 -11.55
N ASN A 27 -18.90 -5.63 -10.63
CA ASN A 27 -18.45 -7.03 -10.67
C ASN A 27 -16.93 -7.18 -10.90
N PHE A 28 -16.15 -6.34 -10.23
CA PHE A 28 -14.69 -6.40 -10.23
C PHE A 28 -14.15 -7.16 -9.02
N SER A 29 -13.01 -7.83 -9.22
CA SER A 29 -12.28 -8.56 -8.18
C SER A 29 -10.80 -8.16 -8.20
N CYS A 30 -10.22 -7.99 -7.02
CA CYS A 30 -8.77 -7.84 -6.88
C CYS A 30 -8.05 -9.20 -6.89
N ASP A 31 -8.78 -10.31 -6.76
CA ASP A 31 -8.23 -11.65 -6.86
C ASP A 31 -7.80 -11.95 -8.30
N GLY A 32 -6.52 -12.29 -8.50
CA GLY A 32 -5.94 -12.52 -9.82
C GLY A 32 -5.87 -11.28 -10.73
N CYS A 33 -5.96 -10.06 -10.18
CA CYS A 33 -5.94 -8.83 -10.97
C CYS A 33 -4.61 -8.65 -11.73
N PRO A 34 -4.61 -8.58 -13.08
CA PRO A 34 -3.39 -8.50 -13.88
C PRO A 34 -2.69 -7.13 -13.80
N ASP A 35 -3.44 -6.06 -13.51
CA ASP A 35 -2.93 -4.70 -13.47
C ASP A 35 -2.29 -4.30 -12.13
N ASN A 36 -2.32 -5.20 -11.13
CA ASN A 36 -1.83 -5.06 -9.74
C ASN A 36 -1.38 -3.65 -9.32
N CYS A 37 -2.20 -2.98 -8.50
CA CYS A 37 -1.95 -1.61 -8.02
C CYS A 37 -0.55 -1.37 -7.41
N CYS A 38 0.13 -2.42 -6.91
CA CYS A 38 1.45 -2.32 -6.30
C CYS A 38 2.59 -2.07 -7.31
N VAL A 39 2.35 -2.12 -8.63
CA VAL A 39 3.36 -1.74 -9.63
C VAL A 39 3.41 -0.22 -9.90
N THR A 40 2.50 0.53 -9.29
CA THR A 40 2.45 1.99 -9.42
C THR A 40 3.18 2.63 -8.24
N LYS A 41 4.12 3.51 -8.57
CA LYS A 41 4.84 4.33 -7.61
C LYS A 41 3.91 5.44 -7.10
N PHE A 42 3.69 5.47 -5.80
CA PHE A 42 2.94 6.54 -5.15
C PHE A 42 3.84 7.35 -4.22
N HIS A 43 3.55 8.65 -4.13
CA HIS A 43 4.16 9.53 -3.16
C HIS A 43 3.22 9.72 -1.97
N HIS A 44 3.75 9.53 -0.76
CA HIS A 44 3.05 9.87 0.47
C HIS A 44 3.39 11.32 0.81
N HIS A 45 2.36 12.15 0.96
CA HIS A 45 2.53 13.59 1.16
C HIS A 45 2.18 14.04 2.58
N THR A 46 1.68 13.12 3.42
CA THR A 46 1.22 13.46 4.76
C THR A 46 1.97 12.66 5.82
N LEU A 47 2.45 13.34 6.86
CA LEU A 47 3.11 12.71 8.00
C LEU A 47 2.19 11.69 8.70
N VAL A 48 0.88 11.94 8.70
CA VAL A 48 -0.08 11.03 9.33
C VAL A 48 -0.16 9.68 8.60
N GLU A 49 0.00 9.67 7.27
CA GLU A 49 0.07 8.43 6.47
C GLU A 49 1.34 7.64 6.75
N GLU A 50 2.49 8.32 6.82
CA GLU A 50 3.77 7.69 7.16
C GLU A 50 3.73 7.06 8.55
N LEU A 51 3.18 7.78 9.54
CA LEU A 51 3.02 7.26 10.90
C LEU A 51 2.03 6.10 10.95
N TYR A 52 0.93 6.15 10.19
CA TYR A 52 -0.02 5.05 10.12
C TYR A 52 0.60 3.80 9.50
N LEU A 53 1.39 3.95 8.43
CA LEU A 53 2.14 2.85 7.83
C LEU A 53 3.17 2.27 8.82
N ALA A 54 3.84 3.13 9.59
CA ALA A 54 4.77 2.72 10.65
C ALA A 54 4.10 1.88 11.74
N GLU A 55 2.83 2.11 12.08
CA GLU A 55 2.09 1.21 12.98
C GLU A 55 1.93 -0.20 12.40
N GLY A 56 1.84 -0.33 11.07
CA GLY A 56 1.86 -1.63 10.40
C GLY A 56 3.21 -2.33 10.54
N PHE A 57 4.30 -1.61 10.30
CA PHE A 57 5.65 -2.17 10.45
C PHE A 57 5.96 -2.67 11.87
N LYS A 58 5.41 -2.03 12.91
CA LYS A 58 5.57 -2.48 14.31
C LYS A 58 4.96 -3.85 14.59
N LYS A 59 4.10 -4.36 13.69
CA LYS A 59 3.46 -5.68 13.83
C LYS A 59 4.28 -6.81 13.20
N LEU A 60 5.32 -6.49 12.45
CA LEU A 60 6.16 -7.47 11.77
C LEU A 60 7.26 -8.00 12.70
N ASP A 61 7.66 -9.25 12.47
CA ASP A 61 8.86 -9.80 13.08
C ASP A 61 10.15 -9.35 12.35
N GLU A 62 11.30 -9.71 12.93
CA GLU A 62 12.61 -9.30 12.39
C GLU A 62 12.89 -9.91 11.01
N ALA A 63 12.41 -11.14 10.75
CA ALA A 63 12.62 -11.81 9.47
C ALA A 63 11.76 -11.18 8.37
N GLU A 64 10.48 -10.90 8.67
CA GLU A 64 9.56 -10.17 7.78
C GLU A 64 10.10 -8.78 7.44
N LEU A 65 10.52 -8.03 8.47
CA LEU A 65 11.09 -6.69 8.27
C LEU A 65 12.38 -6.73 7.46
N GLY A 66 13.27 -7.69 7.74
CA GLY A 66 14.51 -7.89 6.99
C GLY A 66 14.27 -8.18 5.51
N ALA A 67 13.30 -9.04 5.20
CA ALA A 67 12.91 -9.35 3.82
C ALA A 67 12.35 -8.11 3.09
N ILE A 68 11.51 -7.31 3.76
CA ILE A 68 10.99 -6.07 3.19
C ILE A 68 12.10 -5.06 2.94
N ILE A 69 13.05 -4.90 3.86
CA ILE A 69 14.18 -3.97 3.71
C ILE A 69 15.01 -4.34 2.49
N LEU A 70 15.33 -5.62 2.29
CA LEU A 70 16.06 -6.09 1.11
C LEU A 70 15.32 -5.77 -0.18
N ARG A 71 14.00 -6.00 -0.23
CA ARG A 71 13.17 -5.61 -1.40
C ARG A 71 13.16 -4.10 -1.60
N ALA A 72 13.05 -3.32 -0.52
CA ALA A 72 13.01 -1.87 -0.57
C ALA A 72 14.32 -1.27 -1.11
N GLN A 73 15.47 -1.83 -0.73
CA GLN A 73 16.78 -1.45 -1.27
C GLN A 73 16.84 -1.66 -2.78
N ASN A 74 16.42 -2.84 -3.26
CA ASN A 74 16.38 -3.14 -4.70
C ASN A 74 15.46 -2.17 -5.48
N VAL A 75 14.28 -1.88 -4.93
CA VAL A 75 13.33 -0.93 -5.54
C VAL A 75 13.93 0.49 -5.59
N ALA A 76 14.59 0.92 -4.52
CA ALA A 76 15.24 2.23 -4.47
C ALA A 76 16.39 2.33 -5.47
N GLU A 77 17.25 1.31 -5.55
CA GLU A 77 18.34 1.22 -6.54
C GLU A 77 17.80 1.29 -7.97
N THR A 78 16.75 0.53 -8.26
CA THR A 78 16.10 0.50 -9.57
C THR A 78 15.62 1.90 -9.97
N HIS A 79 14.89 2.59 -9.08
CA HIS A 79 14.43 3.95 -9.35
C HIS A 79 15.56 4.97 -9.47
N ASN A 80 16.64 4.84 -8.69
CA ASN A 80 17.78 5.75 -8.76
C ASN A 80 18.62 5.54 -10.03
N SER A 81 18.59 4.35 -10.62
CA SER A 81 19.32 4.00 -11.84
C SER A 81 18.61 4.40 -13.14
N SER A 82 17.38 4.92 -13.06
CA SER A 82 16.54 5.26 -14.21
C SER A 82 16.02 6.68 -14.12
N SER A 83 16.08 7.41 -15.24
CA SER A 83 15.42 8.71 -15.40
C SER A 83 13.92 8.60 -15.70
N GLU A 84 13.43 7.40 -16.02
CA GLU A 84 12.02 7.12 -16.31
C GLU A 84 11.33 6.45 -15.11
N ASP A 85 10.02 6.67 -14.99
CA ASP A 85 9.18 5.98 -14.00
C ASP A 85 9.00 4.50 -14.38
N ILE A 86 9.89 3.67 -13.85
CA ILE A 86 9.85 2.21 -14.00
C ILE A 86 8.69 1.63 -13.19
N ARG A 87 7.91 0.74 -13.81
CA ARG A 87 6.95 -0.12 -13.11
C ARG A 87 7.67 -1.29 -12.46
N ILE A 88 7.93 -1.16 -11.16
CA ILE A 88 8.48 -2.22 -10.30
C ILE A 88 7.53 -2.47 -9.14
N MET A 89 7.49 -3.71 -8.66
CA MET A 89 6.61 -4.09 -7.57
C MET A 89 6.99 -3.38 -6.26
N CYS A 90 6.01 -2.83 -5.56
CA CYS A 90 6.16 -2.27 -4.22
C CYS A 90 6.85 -3.29 -3.28
N PRO A 91 7.80 -2.87 -2.43
CA PRO A 91 8.51 -3.78 -1.53
C PRO A 91 7.62 -4.44 -0.46
N LEU A 92 6.41 -3.90 -0.23
CA LEU A 92 5.41 -4.48 0.65
C LEU A 92 4.54 -5.54 -0.02
N ASN A 93 4.70 -5.79 -1.32
CA ASN A 93 3.93 -6.82 -2.02
C ASN A 93 4.56 -8.20 -1.83
N GLU A 94 3.73 -9.18 -1.46
CA GLU A 94 4.04 -10.60 -1.50
C GLU A 94 2.88 -11.35 -2.14
N ASN A 95 3.18 -12.20 -3.13
CA ASN A 95 2.19 -13.00 -3.85
C ASN A 95 1.01 -12.17 -4.40
N GLY A 96 1.28 -10.93 -4.82
CA GLY A 96 0.29 -10.03 -5.40
C GLY A 96 -0.48 -9.18 -4.38
N LEU A 97 -0.28 -9.38 -3.07
CA LEU A 97 -0.96 -8.63 -2.01
C LEU A 97 0.02 -7.85 -1.13
N CYS A 98 -0.41 -6.68 -0.66
CA CYS A 98 0.38 -5.91 0.31
C CYS A 98 0.33 -6.59 1.68
N VAL A 99 1.50 -6.90 2.27
CA VAL A 99 1.61 -7.50 3.61
C VAL A 99 1.11 -6.56 4.72
N LEU A 100 1.12 -5.24 4.46
CA LEU A 100 0.58 -4.21 5.34
C LEU A 100 -0.79 -3.70 4.85
N TYR A 101 -1.65 -4.58 4.32
CA TYR A 101 -2.91 -4.18 3.67
C TYR A 101 -3.81 -3.28 4.54
N GLU A 102 -3.95 -3.57 5.83
CA GLU A 102 -4.74 -2.74 6.76
C GLU A 102 -4.13 -1.35 6.95
N PHE A 103 -2.81 -1.23 6.82
CA PHE A 103 -2.04 -0.01 7.08
C PHE A 103 -1.69 0.79 5.82
N ARG A 104 -2.22 0.37 4.65
CA ARG A 104 -1.98 1.04 3.38
C ARG A 104 -2.46 2.52 3.40
N PRO A 105 -1.70 3.44 2.80
CA PRO A 105 -2.08 4.86 2.68
C PRO A 105 -3.32 5.08 1.80
N MET A 106 -3.88 6.30 1.81
CA MET A 106 -5.14 6.63 1.15
C MET A 106 -5.09 6.30 -0.36
N ILE A 107 -4.04 6.74 -1.04
CA ILE A 107 -3.90 6.55 -2.49
C ILE A 107 -3.92 5.07 -2.89
N CYS A 108 -3.32 4.19 -2.09
CA CYS A 108 -3.32 2.74 -2.33
C CYS A 108 -4.69 2.09 -2.11
N ARG A 109 -5.64 2.77 -1.44
CA ARG A 109 -7.01 2.28 -1.22
C ARG A 109 -7.95 2.62 -2.36
N ILE A 110 -7.71 3.76 -2.99
CA ILE A 110 -8.57 4.32 -4.03
C ILE A 110 -8.01 4.12 -5.43
N HIS A 111 -6.81 3.53 -5.56
CA HIS A 111 -6.27 3.22 -6.87
C HIS A 111 -7.11 2.14 -7.56
N GLY A 112 -7.36 2.33 -8.86
CA GLY A 112 -8.24 1.46 -9.63
C GLY A 112 -9.74 1.72 -9.42
N VAL A 113 -10.14 2.81 -8.77
CA VAL A 113 -11.52 3.34 -8.88
C VAL A 113 -11.67 3.93 -10.29
N PRO A 114 -12.75 3.58 -11.04
CA PRO A 114 -13.04 4.20 -12.33
C PRO A 114 -13.37 5.70 -12.24
#